data_AF-A0A519HDJ1-F1
#
_entry.id   AF-A0A519HDJ1-F1
#
_cell.length_a   1.000
_cell.length_b   1.000
_cell.length_c   1.000
_cell.angle_alpha   90.00
_cell.angle_beta   90.00
_cell.angle_gamma   90.00
#
_symmetry.space_group_name_H-M   'P 1'
#
loop_
_entity.id
_entity.type
_entity.pdbx_description
1 polymer ?
#
loop_
_entity_poly.entity_id
_entity_poly.type
_entity_poly.pdbx_seq_one_letter_code
_entity_poly.pdbx_strand_id
1 'polypeptide(L)'
;MADDASFDSSPDVLTSAAQGRLRTIIERIERLEEDKAAVMADMKEVFLEAKGEGYDVKILRKVIRIRKQDKAKRQEEDAILDLYLSALGEI
;
A
#
# COMPACT_ATOMS: atom_id res chain seq x y z
N MET A 1 -2.58 -38.45 42.41
CA MET A 1 -2.40 -37.00 42.19
C MET A 1 -2.10 -36.86 40.69
N ALA A 2 -3.09 -36.86 39.80
CA ALA A 2 -4.15 -35.86 39.60
C ALA A 2 -3.55 -34.47 39.43
N ASP A 3 -3.14 -34.17 38.19
CA ASP A 3 -3.20 -32.82 37.66
C ASP A 3 -3.63 -32.96 36.20
N ASP A 4 -4.96 -33.04 36.05
CA ASP A 4 -5.68 -32.99 34.79
C ASP A 4 -5.57 -31.55 34.28
N ALA A 5 -4.52 -31.27 33.51
CA ALA A 5 -4.40 -30.03 32.75
C ALA A 5 -5.45 -30.06 31.64
N SER A 6 -6.68 -29.74 32.05
CA SER A 6 -7.82 -29.44 31.21
C SER A 6 -7.43 -28.26 30.32
N PHE A 7 -6.92 -28.60 29.13
CA PHE A 7 -6.87 -27.67 28.02
C PHE A 7 -8.33 -27.37 27.66
N ASP A 8 -8.83 -26.26 28.19
CA ASP A 8 -10.16 -25.72 27.92
C ASP A 8 -10.29 -25.47 26.41
N SER A 9 -10.71 -26.50 25.70
CA SER A 9 -11.13 -26.47 24.30
C SER A 9 -12.59 -26.05 24.23
N SER A 10 -12.91 -24.91 24.84
CA SER A 10 -14.15 -24.20 24.53
C SER A 10 -13.99 -23.63 23.11
N PRO A 11 -14.85 -24.01 22.15
CA PRO A 11 -14.80 -23.37 20.84
C PRO A 11 -15.22 -21.91 21.05
N ASP A 12 -14.37 -20.97 20.64
CA ASP A 12 -14.72 -19.56 20.47
C ASP A 12 -15.80 -19.46 19.36
N VAL A 13 -17.02 -19.92 19.65
CA VAL A 13 -18.13 -19.90 18.72
C VAL A 13 -18.64 -18.48 18.66
N LEU A 14 -18.42 -17.83 17.51
CA LEU A 14 -18.98 -16.52 17.21
C LEU A 14 -20.50 -16.57 17.39
N THR A 15 -21.03 -15.70 18.25
CA THR A 15 -22.48 -15.49 18.37
C THR A 15 -23.09 -15.11 17.02
N SER A 16 -24.37 -15.41 16.80
CA SER A 16 -25.06 -15.08 15.52
C SER A 16 -24.96 -13.60 15.15
N ALA A 17 -25.01 -12.71 16.13
CA ALA A 17 -24.78 -11.28 15.94
C ALA A 17 -23.34 -10.97 15.50
N ALA A 18 -22.34 -11.64 16.07
CA ALA A 18 -20.95 -11.50 15.66
C ALA A 18 -20.70 -12.05 14.24
N GLN A 19 -21.35 -13.16 13.87
CA GLN A 19 -21.31 -13.71 12.50
C GLN A 19 -21.92 -12.75 11.48
N GLY A 20 -23.05 -12.10 11.82
CA GLY A 20 -23.67 -11.07 10.98
C GLY A 20 -22.75 -9.87 10.75
N ARG A 21 -22.11 -9.36 11.82
CA ARG A 21 -21.14 -8.26 11.70
C ARG A 21 -19.93 -8.64 10.85
N LEU A 22 -19.39 -9.85 11.04
CA LEU A 22 -18.26 -10.35 10.25
C LEU A 22 -18.61 -10.37 8.76
N ARG A 23 -19.78 -10.89 8.40
CA ARG A 23 -20.27 -10.90 7.01
C ARG A 23 -20.31 -9.49 6.41
N THR A 24 -20.90 -8.52 7.10
CA THR A 24 -20.96 -7.14 6.61
C THR A 24 -19.58 -6.49 6.45
N ILE A 25 -18.61 -6.82 7.33
CA ILE A 25 -17.23 -6.34 7.20
C ILE A 25 -16.59 -6.91 5.94
N ILE A 26 -16.72 -8.22 5.71
CA ILE A 26 -16.16 -8.90 4.54
C ILE A 26 -16.77 -8.34 3.25
N GLU A 27 -18.09 -8.26 3.16
CA GLU A 27 -18.79 -7.72 1.98
C GLU A 27 -18.41 -6.26 1.67
N ARG A 28 -18.04 -5.47 2.68
CA ARG A 28 -17.53 -4.10 2.47
C ARG A 28 -16.10 -4.11 1.96
N ILE A 29 -15.25 -5.00 2.46
CA ILE A 29 -13.86 -5.13 2.01
C ILE A 29 -13.82 -5.63 0.57
N GLU A 30 -14.59 -6.67 0.22
CA GLU A 30 -14.63 -7.23 -1.14
C GLU A 30 -15.03 -6.18 -2.18
N ARG A 31 -16.06 -5.37 -1.89
CA ARG A 31 -16.42 -4.23 -2.75
C ARG A 31 -15.29 -3.22 -2.92
N LEU A 32 -14.59 -2.88 -1.83
CA LEU A 32 -13.44 -1.99 -1.90
C LEU A 32 -12.25 -2.61 -2.67
N GLU A 33 -12.09 -3.92 -2.64
CA GLU A 33 -11.08 -4.62 -3.44
C GLU A 33 -11.43 -4.62 -4.93
N GLU A 34 -12.70 -4.81 -5.29
CA GLU A 34 -13.19 -4.66 -6.68
C GLU A 34 -12.97 -3.23 -7.19
N ASP A 35 -13.36 -2.22 -6.41
CA ASP A 35 -13.14 -0.81 -6.76
C ASP A 35 -11.64 -0.51 -6.94
N LYS A 36 -10.80 -1.02 -6.03
CA LYS A 36 -9.35 -0.89 -6.13
C LYS A 36 -8.80 -1.56 -7.37
N ALA A 37 -9.30 -2.74 -7.74
CA ALA A 37 -8.88 -3.45 -8.94
C ALA A 37 -9.24 -2.67 -10.21
N ALA A 38 -10.46 -2.10 -10.27
CA ALA A 38 -10.89 -1.24 -11.37
C ALA A 38 -9.97 -0.01 -11.50
N VAL A 39 -9.72 0.73 -10.41
CA VAL A 39 -8.81 1.88 -10.42
C VAL A 39 -7.38 1.49 -10.83
N MET A 40 -6.90 0.32 -10.39
CA MET A 40 -5.59 -0.17 -10.80
C MET A 40 -5.51 -0.51 -12.29
N ALA A 41 -6.60 -1.01 -12.88
CA ALA A 41 -6.70 -1.26 -14.31
C ALA A 41 -6.65 0.06 -15.09
N ASP A 42 -7.47 1.05 -14.72
CA ASP A 42 -7.48 2.38 -15.33
C ASP A 42 -6.10 3.04 -15.26
N MET A 43 -5.44 3.00 -14.09
CA MET A 43 -4.08 3.50 -13.93
C MET A 43 -3.08 2.81 -14.88
N LYS A 44 -3.24 1.51 -15.12
CA LYS A 44 -2.36 0.76 -16.04
C LYS A 44 -2.56 1.20 -17.48
N GLU A 45 -3.80 1.46 -17.89
CA GLU A 45 -4.12 1.98 -19.23
C GLU A 45 -3.48 3.35 -19.46
N VAL A 46 -3.58 4.28 -18.50
CA VAL A 46 -2.92 5.60 -18.58
C VAL A 46 -1.40 5.47 -18.74
N PHE A 47 -0.77 4.54 -18.01
CA PHE A 47 0.66 4.30 -18.18
C PHE A 47 1.01 3.66 -19.54
N LEU A 48 0.12 2.86 -20.12
CA LEU A 48 0.31 2.27 -21.44
C LEU A 48 0.15 3.32 -22.55
N GLU A 49 -0.84 4.21 -22.42
CA GLU A 49 -1.03 5.37 -23.30
C GLU A 49 0.22 6.25 -23.29
N ALA A 50 0.68 6.66 -22.11
CA ALA A 50 1.91 7.45 -21.98
C ALA A 50 3.13 6.74 -22.59
N LYS A 51 3.22 5.41 -22.49
CA LYS A 51 4.26 4.63 -23.16
C LYS A 51 4.13 4.68 -24.69
N GLY A 52 2.91 4.61 -25.21
CA GLY A 52 2.62 4.74 -26.65
C GLY A 52 2.98 6.11 -27.21
N GLU A 53 2.83 7.17 -26.40
CA GLU A 53 3.26 8.53 -26.71
C GLU A 53 4.79 8.73 -26.61
N GLY A 54 5.52 7.75 -26.06
CA GLY A 54 6.98 7.78 -25.96
C GLY A 54 7.54 8.22 -24.60
N TYR A 55 6.70 8.36 -23.56
CA TYR A 55 7.19 8.66 -22.22
C TYR A 55 7.78 7.43 -21.51
N ASP A 56 8.81 7.66 -20.68
CA ASP A 56 9.33 6.63 -19.79
C ASP A 56 8.43 6.44 -18.56
N VAL A 57 7.67 5.35 -18.55
CA VAL A 57 6.77 4.93 -17.46
C VAL A 57 7.51 4.81 -16.11
N LYS A 58 8.77 4.39 -16.10
CA LYS A 58 9.58 4.27 -14.87
C LYS A 58 9.82 5.65 -14.26
N ILE A 59 10.15 6.64 -15.09
CA ILE A 59 10.35 8.02 -14.66
C ILE A 59 9.04 8.64 -14.21
N LEU A 60 7.93 8.42 -14.93
CA LEU A 60 6.60 8.90 -14.52
C LEU A 60 6.21 8.38 -13.11
N ARG A 61 6.44 7.09 -12.83
CA ARG A 61 6.23 6.52 -11.50
C ARG A 61 7.09 7.18 -10.43
N LYS A 62 8.36 7.47 -10.75
CA LYS A 62 9.28 8.20 -9.85
C LYS A 62 8.73 9.62 -9.58
N VAL A 63 8.30 10.34 -10.61
CA VAL A 63 7.71 11.69 -10.48
C VAL A 63 6.47 11.66 -9.58
N ILE A 64 5.54 10.71 -9.77
CA ILE A 64 4.35 10.58 -8.93
C ILE A 64 4.73 10.31 -7.48
N ARG A 65 5.70 9.41 -7.23
CA ARG A 65 6.19 9.11 -5.87
C ARG A 65 6.77 10.36 -5.20
N ILE A 66 7.64 11.07 -5.92
CA ILE A 66 8.25 12.32 -5.46
C ILE A 66 7.13 13.31 -5.10
N ARG A 67 6.17 13.55 -6.02
CA ARG A 67 5.06 14.48 -5.80
C ARG A 67 4.16 14.14 -4.61
N LYS A 68 4.10 12.88 -4.17
CA LYS A 68 3.37 12.46 -2.97
C LYS A 68 4.12 12.75 -1.66
N GLN A 69 5.43 12.94 -1.71
CA GLN A 69 6.22 13.30 -0.53
C GLN A 69 6.00 14.77 -0.16
N ASP A 70 6.08 15.04 1.15
CA ASP A 70 6.08 16.40 1.69
C ASP A 70 7.22 17.23 1.07
N LYS A 71 6.91 18.47 0.69
CA LYS A 71 7.85 19.32 -0.05
C LYS A 71 9.05 19.72 0.80
N ALA A 72 8.85 20.00 2.09
CA ALA A 72 9.93 20.42 2.98
C ALA A 72 10.88 19.24 3.24
N LYS A 73 10.32 18.06 3.54
CA LYS A 73 11.12 16.84 3.70
C LYS A 73 11.93 16.50 2.46
N ARG A 74 11.34 16.63 1.26
CA ARG A 74 12.05 16.39 0.01
C ARG A 74 13.22 17.35 -0.17
N GLN A 75 13.01 18.64 0.10
CA GLN A 75 14.08 19.64 -0.03
C GLN A 75 15.23 19.39 0.95
N GLU A 76 14.92 18.93 2.16
CA GLU A 76 15.92 18.53 3.16
C GLU A 76 16.71 17.30 2.70
N GLU A 77 16.02 16.25 2.22
CA GLU A 77 16.64 15.05 1.67
C GLU A 77 17.54 15.37 0.45
N ASP A 78 17.05 16.19 -0.48
CA ASP A 78 17.81 16.62 -1.66
C ASP A 78 19.07 17.41 -1.27
N ALA A 79 18.97 18.32 -0.29
CA ALA A 79 20.13 19.09 0.19
C ALA A 79 21.20 18.20 0.84
N ILE A 80 20.79 17.18 1.60
CA ILE A 80 21.71 16.21 2.21
C ILE A 80 22.34 15.31 1.12
N LEU A 81 21.55 14.90 0.12
CA LEU A 81 22.04 14.11 -1.00
C LEU A 81 23.13 14.87 -1.77
N ASP A 82 22.87 16.12 -2.11
CA ASP A 82 23.83 16.98 -2.83
C ASP A 82 25.11 17.17 -2.01
N LEU A 83 24.99 17.37 -0.70
CA LEU A 83 26.15 17.45 0.21
C LEU A 83 27.00 16.17 0.14
N TYR A 84 26.37 14.99 0.20
CA TYR A 84 27.09 13.72 0.15
C TYR A 84 27.73 13.46 -1.22
N LEU A 85 27.02 13.75 -2.31
CA LEU A 85 27.57 13.59 -3.67
C LEU A 85 28.76 14.53 -3.91
N SER A 86 28.67 15.77 -3.43
CA SER A 86 29.78 16.73 -3.51
C SER A 86 31.00 16.27 -2.69
N ALA A 87 30.78 15.69 -1.50
CA ALA A 87 31.85 15.15 -0.67
C ALA A 87 32.55 13.93 -1.29
N LEU A 88 31.83 13.17 -2.13
CA LEU A 88 32.36 12.03 -2.88
C LEU A 88 32.95 12.42 -4.24
N GLY A 89 32.80 13.68 -4.67
CA GLY A 89 33.27 14.16 -5.98
C GLY A 89 32.45 13.66 -7.16
N GLU A 90 31.19 13.28 -6.95
CA GLU A 90 30.26 12.86 -8.01
C GLU A 90 29.46 14.03 -8.61
N ILE A 91 29.71 15.25 -8.14
CA ILE A 91 29.18 16.54 -8.63
C ILE A 91 30.32 17.52 -8.85
#